data_AF-A0A6C0AZ00-F1
#
_entry.id   AF-A0A6C0AZ00-F1
#
_cell.length_a   1.000
_cell.length_b   1.000
_cell.length_c   1.000
_cell.angle_alpha   90.00
_cell.angle_beta   90.00
_cell.angle_gamma   90.00
#
_symmetry.space_group_name_H-M   'P 1'
#
loop_
_entity.id
_entity.type
_entity.pdbx_description
1 polymer ?
#
loop_
_entity_poly.entity_id
_entity_poly.type
_entity_poly.pdbx_seq_one_letter_code
_entity_poly.pdbx_strand_id
1 'polypeptide(L)'
;MSNYIYKLFYIFLFIYIYIMPIPKDMKLYNKTKKIIYKKYPKHSAYRSGILVQTYKKNFIKKHGKNKNPYIGKKTTRKGLSRWFKEKWVNQRGEVGYKYKSDIYRPSKRITKKTPKTHSELSKKRIKKARKTKYRKGRVKKF
;
A
#
# COMPACT_ATOMS: atom_id res chain seq x y z
N MET A 1 -3.93 12.60 -37.49
CA MET A 1 -3.16 12.13 -36.31
C MET A 1 -3.92 12.23 -34.97
N SER A 2 -4.85 13.18 -34.81
CA SER A 2 -5.62 13.42 -33.57
C SER A 2 -6.49 12.23 -33.12
N ASN A 3 -7.37 11.68 -33.97
CA ASN A 3 -8.36 10.66 -33.57
C ASN A 3 -7.78 9.34 -33.04
N TYR A 4 -6.61 8.92 -33.49
CA TYR A 4 -5.97 7.68 -33.02
C TYR A 4 -5.44 7.81 -31.60
N ILE A 5 -4.89 8.97 -31.25
CA ILE A 5 -4.38 9.26 -29.90
C ILE A 5 -5.54 9.30 -28.90
N TYR A 6 -6.66 9.94 -29.26
CA TYR A 6 -7.86 9.95 -28.41
C TYR A 6 -8.46 8.55 -28.24
N LYS A 7 -8.51 7.74 -29.31
CA LYS A 7 -9.01 6.37 -29.24
C LYS A 7 -8.11 5.47 -28.38
N LEU A 8 -6.80 5.59 -28.51
CA LEU A 8 -5.82 4.89 -27.66
C LEU A 8 -5.90 5.33 -26.20
N PHE A 9 -6.03 6.63 -25.93
CA PHE A 9 -6.21 7.17 -24.59
C PHE A 9 -7.50 6.66 -23.95
N TYR A 10 -8.61 6.62 -24.70
CA TYR A 10 -9.88 6.12 -24.21
C TYR A 10 -9.84 4.61 -23.93
N ILE A 11 -9.21 3.82 -24.81
CA ILE A 11 -8.99 2.38 -24.59
C ILE A 11 -8.14 2.15 -23.34
N PHE A 12 -7.06 2.91 -23.15
CA PHE A 12 -6.22 2.82 -21.95
C PHE A 12 -6.97 3.21 -20.68
N LEU A 13 -7.75 4.30 -20.73
CA LEU A 13 -8.57 4.77 -19.61
C LEU A 13 -9.65 3.74 -19.25
N PHE A 14 -10.29 3.14 -20.26
CA PHE A 14 -11.32 2.12 -20.10
C PHE A 14 -10.75 0.81 -19.52
N ILE A 15 -9.61 0.36 -20.04
CA ILE A 15 -8.86 -0.79 -19.48
C ILE A 15 -8.43 -0.53 -18.04
N TYR A 16 -7.95 0.68 -17.73
CA TYR A 16 -7.52 1.05 -16.39
C TYR A 16 -8.69 1.04 -15.38
N ILE A 17 -9.85 1.54 -15.78
CA ILE A 17 -11.10 1.49 -15.01
C ILE A 17 -11.52 0.06 -14.69
N TYR A 18 -11.37 -0.88 -15.64
CA TYR A 18 -11.70 -2.29 -15.41
C TYR A 18 -10.70 -3.05 -14.54
N ILE A 19 -9.45 -2.58 -14.46
CA ILE A 19 -8.37 -3.29 -13.75
C ILE A 19 -8.25 -2.92 -12.27
N MET A 20 -8.74 -1.74 -11.86
CA MET A 20 -8.58 -1.24 -10.48
C MET A 20 -9.91 -1.14 -9.72
N PRO A 21 -9.94 -1.53 -8.43
CA PRO A 21 -11.16 -1.44 -7.65
C PRO A 21 -11.56 0.02 -7.40
N ILE A 22 -12.80 0.37 -7.75
CA ILE A 22 -13.35 1.73 -7.66
C ILE A 22 -14.23 1.85 -6.41
N PRO A 23 -14.13 2.93 -5.62
CA PRO A 23 -15.03 3.17 -4.50
C PRO A 23 -16.49 3.22 -4.96
N LYS A 24 -17.36 2.43 -4.33
CA LYS A 24 -18.80 2.44 -4.63
C LYS A 24 -19.48 3.76 -4.25
N ASP A 25 -19.03 4.41 -3.16
CA ASP A 25 -19.49 5.74 -2.75
C ASP A 25 -18.34 6.75 -2.91
N MET A 26 -18.23 7.33 -4.11
CA MET A 26 -17.15 8.25 -4.45
C MET A 26 -17.20 9.56 -3.62
N LYS A 27 -18.41 10.04 -3.29
CA LYS A 27 -18.59 11.23 -2.44
C LYS A 27 -18.01 10.99 -1.04
N LEU A 28 -18.33 9.85 -0.43
CA LEU A 28 -17.79 9.44 0.88
C LEU A 28 -16.27 9.22 0.82
N TYR A 29 -15.77 8.60 -0.24
CA TYR A 29 -14.34 8.38 -0.44
C TYR A 29 -13.58 9.70 -0.51
N ASN A 30 -14.03 10.66 -1.34
CA ASN A 30 -13.39 11.95 -1.51
C ASN A 30 -13.41 12.80 -0.23
N LYS A 31 -14.54 12.78 0.51
CA LYS A 31 -14.61 13.41 1.84
C LYS A 31 -13.58 12.81 2.80
N THR A 32 -13.50 11.48 2.87
CA THR A 32 -12.51 10.79 3.71
C THR A 32 -11.07 11.12 3.28
N LYS A 33 -10.80 11.14 1.96
CA LYS A 33 -9.50 11.49 1.39
C LYS A 33 -9.06 12.88 1.80
N LYS A 34 -9.94 13.88 1.69
CA LYS A 34 -9.66 15.28 2.09
C LYS A 34 -9.22 15.35 3.55
N ILE A 35 -9.96 14.71 4.45
CA ILE A 35 -9.66 14.69 5.90
C ILE A 35 -8.31 14.01 6.18
N ILE A 36 -8.10 12.80 5.64
CA ILE A 36 -6.87 12.04 5.88
C ILE A 36 -5.65 12.74 5.30
N TYR A 37 -5.77 13.37 4.13
CA TYR A 37 -4.64 14.04 3.48
C TYR A 37 -4.28 15.34 4.19
N LYS A 38 -5.26 16.05 4.77
CA LYS A 38 -4.99 17.18 5.67
C LYS A 38 -4.23 16.74 6.92
N LYS A 39 -4.62 15.62 7.53
CA LYS A 39 -3.96 15.09 8.75
C LYS A 39 -2.57 14.49 8.47
N TYR A 40 -2.37 13.90 7.29
CA TYR A 40 -1.12 13.26 6.87
C TYR A 40 -0.67 13.82 5.51
N PRO A 41 -0.05 15.00 5.47
CA PRO A 41 0.27 15.67 4.21
C PRO A 41 1.32 14.90 3.38
N LYS A 42 2.25 14.22 4.03
CA LYS A 42 3.31 13.45 3.36
C LYS A 42 2.77 12.18 2.71
N HIS A 43 3.00 12.02 1.41
CA HIS A 43 2.63 10.81 0.68
C HIS A 43 3.37 9.58 1.24
N SER A 44 2.62 8.54 1.61
CA SER A 44 3.17 7.28 2.12
C SER A 44 2.17 6.13 1.93
N ALA A 45 2.67 4.90 1.88
CA ALA A 45 1.83 3.70 1.90
C ALA A 45 0.94 3.65 3.14
N TYR A 46 1.44 4.14 4.28
CA TYR A 46 0.71 4.26 5.54
C TYR A 46 -0.51 5.18 5.39
N ARG A 47 -0.33 6.40 4.84
CA ARG A 47 -1.43 7.33 4.57
C ARG A 47 -2.50 6.71 3.68
N SER A 48 -2.08 6.09 2.57
CA SER A 48 -3.00 5.41 1.65
C SER A 48 -3.72 4.25 2.32
N GLY A 49 -3.04 3.53 3.21
CA GLY A 49 -3.61 2.49 4.05
C GLY A 49 -4.72 3.00 4.97
N ILE A 50 -4.46 4.08 5.70
CA ILE A 50 -5.45 4.73 6.59
C ILE A 50 -6.67 5.14 5.78
N LEU A 51 -6.51 5.82 4.64
CA LEU A 51 -7.62 6.22 3.79
C LEU A 51 -8.53 5.03 3.43
N VAL A 52 -7.95 3.91 2.97
CA VAL A 52 -8.71 2.72 2.59
C VAL A 52 -9.43 2.11 3.79
N GLN A 53 -8.77 2.02 4.95
CA GLN A 53 -9.37 1.46 6.17
C GLN A 53 -10.52 2.35 6.68
N THR A 54 -10.29 3.65 6.80
CA THR A 54 -11.29 4.62 7.25
C THR A 54 -12.47 4.66 6.30
N TYR A 55 -12.25 4.66 4.98
CA TYR A 55 -13.34 4.60 4.01
C TYR A 55 -14.17 3.33 4.16
N LYS A 56 -13.55 2.15 4.31
CA LYS A 56 -14.29 0.90 4.52
C LYS A 56 -15.13 0.95 5.81
N LYS A 57 -14.57 1.46 6.90
CA LYS A 57 -15.28 1.62 8.18
C LYS A 57 -16.50 2.54 8.02
N ASN A 58 -16.30 3.72 7.41
CA ASN A 58 -17.37 4.69 7.17
C ASN A 58 -18.43 4.16 6.20
N PHE A 59 -18.02 3.41 5.18
CA PHE A 59 -18.92 2.78 4.23
C PHE A 59 -19.81 1.75 4.92
N ILE A 60 -19.24 0.86 5.74
CA ILE A 60 -20.01 -0.12 6.53
C ILE A 60 -21.00 0.59 7.44
N LYS A 61 -20.59 1.68 8.10
CA LYS A 61 -21.48 2.48 8.96
C LYS A 61 -22.67 3.07 8.19
N LYS A 62 -22.46 3.52 6.95
CA LYS A 62 -23.50 4.16 6.13
C LYS A 62 -24.39 3.17 5.36
N HIS A 63 -23.80 2.10 4.85
CA HIS A 63 -24.42 1.22 3.84
C HIS A 63 -24.69 -0.20 4.35
N GLY A 64 -24.26 -0.53 5.58
CA GLY A 64 -24.38 -1.86 6.17
C GLY A 64 -23.20 -2.79 5.85
N LYS A 65 -23.03 -3.82 6.69
CA LYS A 65 -21.91 -4.79 6.59
C LYS A 65 -21.99 -5.69 5.34
N ASN A 66 -23.19 -5.94 4.83
CA ASN A 66 -23.42 -6.84 3.70
C ASN A 66 -23.05 -6.22 2.34
N LYS A 67 -22.86 -4.90 2.28
CA LYS A 67 -22.51 -4.20 1.04
C LYS A 67 -21.00 -4.08 0.85
N ASN A 68 -20.54 -4.38 -0.36
CA ASN A 68 -19.14 -4.25 -0.71
C ASN A 68 -18.76 -2.77 -1.01
N PRO A 69 -17.76 -2.19 -0.31
CA PRO A 69 -17.31 -0.80 -0.49
C PRO A 69 -16.61 -0.49 -1.81
N TYR A 70 -16.18 -1.50 -2.56
CA TYR A 70 -15.48 -1.34 -3.85
C TYR A 70 -16.11 -2.22 -4.93
N ILE A 71 -16.18 -1.66 -6.13
CA ILE A 71 -16.58 -2.33 -7.38
C ILE A 71 -15.30 -2.82 -8.08
N GLY A 72 -15.37 -3.98 -8.74
CA GLY A 72 -14.25 -4.54 -9.51
C GLY A 72 -13.45 -5.63 -8.80
N LYS A 73 -12.54 -6.27 -9.55
CA LYS A 73 -11.79 -7.44 -9.09
C LYS A 73 -10.75 -7.06 -8.03
N LYS A 74 -10.93 -7.58 -6.82
CA LYS A 74 -9.95 -7.45 -5.74
C LYS A 74 -8.93 -8.57 -5.85
N THR A 75 -7.69 -8.22 -6.15
CA THR A 75 -6.59 -9.16 -6.10
C THR A 75 -5.76 -8.95 -4.85
N THR A 76 -5.35 -10.06 -4.26
CA THR A 76 -4.50 -10.06 -3.07
C THR A 76 -3.03 -10.24 -3.41
N ARG A 77 -2.70 -10.34 -4.72
CA ARG A 77 -1.35 -10.61 -5.24
C ARG A 77 -0.63 -9.35 -5.76
N LYS A 78 -1.29 -8.19 -5.82
CA LYS A 78 -0.67 -6.91 -6.21
C LYS A 78 -1.13 -5.75 -5.33
N GLY A 79 -0.40 -4.64 -5.43
CA GLY A 79 -0.71 -3.37 -4.79
C GLY A 79 -0.80 -3.43 -3.26
N LEU A 80 -1.60 -2.53 -2.70
CA LEU A 80 -1.75 -2.34 -1.27
C LEU A 80 -2.39 -3.56 -0.57
N SER A 81 -3.25 -4.32 -1.25
CA SER A 81 -3.82 -5.55 -0.68
C SER A 81 -2.75 -6.61 -0.44
N ARG A 82 -1.82 -6.82 -1.38
CA ARG A 82 -0.66 -7.67 -1.15
C ARG A 82 0.21 -7.14 -0.01
N TRP A 83 0.50 -5.84 -0.03
CA TRP A 83 1.32 -5.19 1.00
C TRP A 83 0.77 -5.41 2.41
N PHE A 84 -0.55 -5.32 2.61
CA PHE A 84 -1.18 -5.65 3.91
C PHE A 84 -1.05 -7.13 4.27
N LYS A 85 -1.26 -8.04 3.31
CA LYS A 85 -1.13 -9.48 3.56
C LYS A 85 0.30 -9.88 3.93
N GLU A 86 1.31 -9.18 3.42
CA GLU A 86 2.72 -9.45 3.67
C GLU A 86 3.15 -9.25 5.12
N LYS A 87 2.37 -8.51 5.93
CA LYS A 87 2.63 -8.18 7.35
C LYS A 87 4.06 -7.65 7.56
N TRP A 88 4.23 -6.35 7.47
CA TRP A 88 5.54 -5.72 7.54
C TRP A 88 5.99 -5.50 8.97
N VAL A 89 7.16 -6.06 9.30
CA VAL A 89 7.78 -6.00 10.63
C VAL A 89 9.21 -5.50 10.53
N ASN A 90 9.75 -5.00 11.63
CA ASN A 90 11.16 -4.67 11.73
C ASN A 90 12.01 -5.93 11.94
N GLN A 91 13.33 -5.76 12.00
CA GLN A 91 14.27 -6.88 12.18
C GLN A 91 14.13 -7.66 13.50
N ARG A 92 13.36 -7.15 14.47
CA ARG A 92 13.02 -7.83 15.74
C ARG A 92 11.69 -8.57 15.67
N GLY A 93 10.94 -8.44 14.57
CA GLY A 93 9.60 -9.01 14.43
C GLY A 93 8.47 -8.11 14.94
N GLU A 94 8.77 -6.88 15.35
CA GLU A 94 7.79 -5.95 15.92
C GLU A 94 7.27 -4.95 14.87
N VAL A 95 6.14 -4.31 15.19
CA VAL A 95 5.60 -3.17 14.45
C VAL A 95 5.92 -1.89 15.21
N GLY A 96 6.34 -0.84 14.50
CA GLY A 96 6.73 0.44 15.08
C GLY A 96 8.22 0.73 14.96
N TYR A 97 8.56 2.02 15.01
CA TYR A 97 9.95 2.46 15.01
C TYR A 97 10.37 2.65 16.47
N LYS A 98 11.37 1.88 16.92
CA LYS A 98 12.03 2.09 18.20
C LYS A 98 13.38 2.77 18.01
N TYR A 99 14.08 2.44 16.92
CA TYR A 99 15.39 2.99 16.60
C TYR A 99 15.43 3.57 15.19
N LYS A 100 16.24 4.61 14.99
CA LYS A 100 16.56 5.18 13.66
C LYS A 100 17.12 4.12 12.69
N SER A 101 17.77 3.09 13.21
CA SER A 101 18.35 1.98 12.45
C SER A 101 17.35 0.89 12.04
N ASP A 102 16.08 1.00 12.46
CA ASP A 102 15.08 -0.02 12.16
C ASP A 102 14.83 -0.13 10.66
N ILE A 103 14.82 -1.37 10.19
CA ILE A 103 14.62 -1.73 8.79
C ILE A 103 13.48 -2.71 8.72
N TYR A 104 12.63 -2.54 7.70
CA TYR A 104 11.40 -3.30 7.56
C TYR A 104 11.48 -4.30 6.41
N ARG A 105 10.88 -5.47 6.63
CA ARG A 105 10.65 -6.51 5.63
C ARG A 105 9.27 -7.15 5.85
N PRO A 106 8.72 -7.81 4.82
CA PRO A 106 7.54 -8.65 5.02
C PRO A 106 7.87 -9.82 5.96
N SER A 107 6.93 -10.20 6.81
CA SER A 107 7.06 -11.42 7.63
C SER A 107 6.74 -12.67 6.82
N LYS A 108 5.98 -12.54 5.73
CA LYS A 108 5.66 -13.65 4.81
C LYS A 108 5.66 -13.24 3.34
N ARG A 109 6.12 -14.15 2.47
CA ARG A 109 6.08 -13.96 1.02
C ARG A 109 4.72 -14.34 0.45
N ILE A 110 4.06 -13.41 -0.23
CA ILE A 110 2.77 -13.67 -0.89
C ILE A 110 2.96 -14.00 -2.37
N THR A 111 4.01 -13.45 -3.00
CA THR A 111 4.33 -13.69 -4.41
C THR A 111 5.83 -13.68 -4.64
N LYS A 112 6.28 -14.10 -5.83
CA LYS A 112 7.68 -13.94 -6.26
C LYS A 112 8.16 -12.48 -6.19
N LYS A 113 7.26 -11.50 -6.39
CA LYS A 113 7.52 -10.06 -6.27
C LYS A 113 7.59 -9.55 -4.82
N THR A 114 7.24 -10.36 -3.84
CA THR A 114 7.42 -10.02 -2.42
C THR A 114 8.91 -10.08 -2.08
N PRO A 115 9.49 -9.02 -1.48
CA PRO A 115 10.88 -9.04 -1.03
C PRO A 115 11.15 -10.19 -0.06
N LYS A 116 12.43 -10.57 0.04
CA LYS A 116 12.87 -11.55 1.04
C LYS A 116 12.49 -11.09 2.47
N THR A 117 12.07 -12.03 3.30
CA THR A 117 11.82 -11.84 4.74
C THR A 117 13.14 -11.63 5.48
N HIS A 118 13.09 -11.35 6.79
CA HIS A 118 14.30 -11.29 7.60
C HIS A 118 14.99 -12.66 7.76
N SER A 119 14.24 -13.76 7.84
CA SER A 119 14.79 -15.11 7.96
C SER A 119 15.50 -15.58 6.70
N GLU A 120 15.11 -15.07 5.53
CA GLU A 120 15.76 -15.36 4.24
C GLU A 120 17.02 -14.50 3.97
N LEU A 121 17.45 -13.67 4.92
CA LEU A 121 18.62 -12.79 4.80
C LEU A 121 19.72 -13.19 5.78
N SER A 122 20.98 -13.06 5.34
CA SER A 122 22.10 -13.25 6.25
C SER A 122 22.17 -12.15 7.32
N LYS A 123 22.62 -12.53 8.53
CA LYS A 123 22.85 -11.60 9.65
C LYS A 123 23.76 -10.43 9.24
N LYS A 124 24.80 -10.69 8.44
CA LYS A 124 25.72 -9.67 7.88
C LYS A 124 24.99 -8.62 7.03
N ARG A 125 24.05 -9.05 6.17
CA ARG A 125 23.26 -8.14 5.33
C ARG A 125 22.32 -7.28 6.16
N ILE A 126 21.68 -7.85 7.17
CA ILE A 126 20.83 -7.11 8.12
C ILE A 126 21.68 -6.06 8.86
N LYS A 127 22.83 -6.45 9.44
CA LYS A 127 23.73 -5.54 10.18
C LYS A 127 24.21 -4.37 9.30
N LYS A 128 24.62 -4.65 8.06
CA LYS A 128 25.05 -3.62 7.09
C LYS A 128 23.92 -2.65 6.75
N ALA A 129 22.71 -3.15 6.54
CA ALA A 129 21.55 -2.32 6.24
C ALA A 129 21.18 -1.41 7.42
N ARG A 130 21.18 -1.94 8.66
CA ARG A 130 20.95 -1.14 9.88
C ARG A 130 21.97 -0.02 10.04
N LYS A 131 23.27 -0.33 9.89
CA LYS A 131 24.36 0.68 9.95
C LYS A 131 24.19 1.76 8.89
N THR A 132 23.81 1.37 7.67
CA THR A 132 23.56 2.32 6.57
C THR A 132 22.35 3.21 6.84
N LYS A 133 21.24 2.62 7.30
CA LYS A 133 20.02 3.34 7.65
C LYS A 133 20.27 4.35 8.77
N TYR A 134 21.02 3.96 9.80
CA TYR A 134 21.38 4.83 10.91
C TYR A 134 22.18 6.06 10.45
N ARG A 135 23.23 5.83 9.64
CA ARG A 135 24.12 6.90 9.14
C ARG A 135 23.44 7.80 8.10
N LYS A 136 22.73 7.22 7.13
CA LYS A 136 22.24 7.92 5.93
C LYS A 136 20.74 8.19 5.93
N GLY A 137 20.00 7.72 6.94
CA GLY A 137 18.54 7.79 7.00
C GLY A 137 17.81 6.86 6.01
N ARG A 138 18.52 6.18 5.09
CA ARG A 138 17.94 5.27 4.08
C ARG A 138 18.93 4.18 3.65
N VAL A 139 18.40 3.10 3.10
CA VAL A 139 19.18 2.04 2.44
C VAL A 139 18.77 2.00 0.98
N LYS A 140 19.72 2.12 0.03
CA LYS A 140 19.43 2.23 -1.41
C LYS A 140 18.73 0.99 -1.97
N LYS A 141 19.28 -0.19 -1.65
CA LYS A 141 18.72 -1.50 -2.03
C LYS A 141 18.81 -2.39 -0.81
N PHE A 142 17.67 -2.65 -0.19
CA PHE A 142 17.59 -3.60 0.89
C PHE A 142 16.66 -4.72 0.49
#